data_AF-B0PG28-F1
#
_entry.id   AF-B0PG28-F1
#
_cell.length_a   1.000
_cell.length_b   1.000
_cell.length_c   1.000
_cell.angle_alpha   90.00
_cell.angle_beta   90.00
_cell.angle_gamma   90.00
#
_symmetry.space_group_name_H-M   'P 1'
#
loop_
_entity.id
_entity.type
_entity.pdbx_description
1 polymer ?
#
loop_
_entity_poly.entity_id
_entity_poly.type
_entity_poly.pdbx_seq_one_letter_code
_entity_poly.pdbx_strand_id
1 'polypeptide(L)'
;MSWPVIIVVSLTSGLLGSLGMGAGAVLLLYLRVFGGAGQFEAQGINLIFFLPIAALSIVLHARNGLVSWKAAGICILAGLPAVLLGVWLGGLAGDGLLSKLFAGLLLIIGVRELFQK
;
A
#
# COMPACT_ATOMS: atom_id res chain seq x y z
N MET A 1 19.26 -13.76 -3.75
CA MET A 1 18.65 -13.31 -5.03
C MET A 1 19.62 -12.37 -5.71
N SER A 2 19.81 -12.49 -7.04
CA SER A 2 20.75 -11.65 -7.77
C SER A 2 20.24 -10.20 -7.87
N TRP A 3 21.11 -9.23 -7.60
CA TRP A 3 20.85 -7.78 -7.69
C TRP A 3 20.04 -7.33 -8.92
N PRO A 4 20.29 -7.85 -10.14
CA PRO A 4 19.49 -7.48 -11.32
C PRO A 4 17.99 -7.79 -11.17
N VAL A 5 17.63 -8.89 -10.51
CA VAL A 5 16.22 -9.27 -10.31
C VAL A 5 15.53 -8.28 -9.36
N ILE A 6 16.23 -7.83 -8.33
CA ILE A 6 15.70 -6.85 -7.36
C ILE A 6 15.41 -5.52 -8.06
N ILE A 7 16.30 -5.08 -8.94
CA ILE A 7 16.15 -3.83 -9.69
C ILE A 7 14.95 -3.90 -10.62
N VAL A 8 14.83 -4.97 -11.40
CA VAL A 8 13.71 -5.16 -12.33
C VAL A 8 12.39 -5.20 -11.57
N VAL A 9 12.26 -6.04 -10.53
CA VAL A 9 11.02 -6.16 -9.75
C VAL A 9 10.64 -4.83 -9.09
N SER A 10 11.62 -4.08 -8.58
CA SER A 10 11.37 -2.77 -7.95
C SER A 10 10.94 -1.72 -8.98
N LEU A 11 11.53 -1.71 -10.18
CA LEU A 11 11.20 -0.76 -11.24
C LEU A 11 9.80 -1.01 -11.81
N THR A 12 9.47 -2.28 -12.10
CA THR A 12 8.15 -2.65 -12.63
C THR A 12 7.06 -2.43 -11.58
N SER A 13 7.34 -2.73 -10.31
CA SER A 13 6.43 -2.42 -9.20
C SER A 13 6.26 -0.90 -9.07
N GLY A 14 7.32 -0.11 -9.12
CA GLY A 14 7.24 1.36 -9.09
C GLY A 14 6.41 1.94 -10.24
N LEU A 15 6.60 1.43 -11.46
CA LEU A 15 5.85 1.85 -12.65
C LEU A 15 4.37 1.50 -12.55
N LEU A 16 4.02 0.24 -12.27
CA LEU A 16 2.63 -0.17 -12.04
C LEU A 16 1.98 0.60 -10.89
N GLY A 17 2.78 1.05 -9.93
CA GLY A 17 2.35 1.87 -8.80
C GLY A 17 2.02 3.29 -9.20
N SER A 18 2.87 3.90 -10.01
CA SER A 18 2.66 5.24 -10.56
C SER A 18 1.46 5.32 -11.50
N LEU A 19 1.06 4.19 -12.12
CA LEU A 19 -0.14 4.09 -12.95
C LEU A 19 -1.44 3.94 -12.15
N GLY A 20 -1.37 3.90 -10.82
CA GLY A 20 -2.55 3.75 -9.96
C GLY A 20 -3.12 2.33 -9.92
N MET A 21 -2.49 1.34 -10.58
CA MET A 21 -2.92 -0.06 -10.62
C MET A 21 -2.60 -0.86 -9.33
N GLY A 22 -2.17 -0.20 -8.26
CA GLY A 22 -2.01 -0.85 -6.94
C GLY A 22 -0.68 -1.59 -6.73
N ALA A 23 0.47 -1.00 -7.08
CA ALA A 23 1.77 -1.61 -6.75
C ALA A 23 2.01 -1.90 -5.28
N GLY A 24 1.31 -1.19 -4.39
CA GLY A 24 1.31 -1.52 -2.97
C GLY A 24 0.90 -2.98 -2.75
N ALA A 25 -0.14 -3.45 -3.44
CA ALA A 25 -0.60 -4.84 -3.36
C ALA A 25 0.42 -5.83 -3.94
N VAL A 26 1.09 -5.48 -5.04
CA VAL A 26 2.13 -6.32 -5.66
C VAL A 26 3.32 -6.50 -4.72
N LEU A 27 3.82 -5.41 -4.12
CA LEU A 27 4.92 -5.47 -3.16
C LEU A 27 4.54 -6.28 -1.92
N LEU A 28 3.31 -6.12 -1.42
CA LEU A 28 2.80 -6.91 -0.29
C LEU A 28 2.74 -8.40 -0.60
N LEU A 29 2.22 -8.77 -1.78
CA LEU A 29 2.20 -10.16 -2.24
C LEU A 29 3.61 -10.73 -2.34
N TYR A 30 4.56 -9.97 -2.89
CA TYR A 30 5.95 -10.40 -3.00
C TYR A 30 6.59 -10.64 -1.63
N LEU A 31 6.49 -9.68 -0.71
CA LEU A 31 7.07 -9.78 0.63
C LEU A 31 6.47 -10.94 1.42
N ARG A 32 5.18 -11.22 1.25
CA ARG A 32 4.49 -12.29 1.96
C ARG A 32 4.77 -13.68 1.38
N VAL A 33 4.70 -13.82 0.06
CA VAL A 33 4.83 -15.14 -0.61
C VAL A 33 6.29 -15.56 -0.75
N PHE A 34 7.17 -14.60 -1.08
CA PHE A 34 8.59 -14.89 -1.35
C PHE A 34 9.53 -14.37 -0.27
N GLY A 35 9.17 -13.27 0.41
CA GLY A 35 10.01 -12.64 1.44
C GLY A 35 9.87 -13.25 2.84
N GLY A 36 8.85 -14.08 3.10
CA GLY A 36 8.60 -14.67 4.41
C GLY A 36 8.25 -13.68 5.52
N ALA A 37 7.99 -12.41 5.17
CA ALA A 37 7.68 -11.36 6.14
C ALA A 37 6.30 -11.60 6.79
N GLY A 38 6.19 -11.24 8.07
CA GLY A 38 4.90 -11.17 8.76
C GLY A 38 3.95 -10.19 8.05
N GLN A 39 2.64 -10.33 8.24
CA GLN A 39 1.69 -9.45 7.55
C GLN A 39 1.83 -8.01 8.01
N PHE A 40 2.00 -7.83 9.32
CA PHE A 40 2.16 -6.52 9.93
C PHE A 40 3.46 -5.85 9.45
N GLU A 41 4.54 -6.61 9.39
CA GLU A 41 5.84 -6.14 8.88
C GLU A 41 5.76 -5.77 7.39
N ALA A 42 5.17 -6.63 6.56
CA ALA A 42 5.02 -6.38 5.13
C ALA A 42 4.22 -5.09 4.85
N GLN A 43 3.17 -4.83 5.62
CA GLN A 43 2.40 -3.57 5.57
C GLN A 43 3.24 -2.35 5.97
N GLY A 44 4.07 -2.48 7.01
CA GLY A 44 4.99 -1.42 7.41
C GLY A 44 6.02 -1.10 6.31
N ILE A 45 6.64 -2.12 5.72
CA ILE A 45 7.59 -1.95 4.60
C ILE A 45 6.90 -1.28 3.41
N ASN A 46 5.67 -1.69 3.11
CA ASN A 46 4.88 -1.09 2.04
C ASN A 46 4.63 0.41 2.27
N LEU A 47 4.31 0.80 3.49
CA LEU A 47 4.07 2.19 3.86
C LEU A 47 5.33 3.05 3.73
N ILE A 48 6.48 2.53 4.20
CA ILE A 48 7.78 3.21 4.06
C ILE A 48 8.13 3.40 2.58
N PHE A 49 7.88 2.37 1.76
CA PHE A 49 8.09 2.45 0.31
C PHE A 49 7.18 3.49 -0.37
N PHE A 50 5.93 3.62 0.09
CA PHE A 50 4.98 4.58 -0.45
C PHE A 50 5.28 6.03 -0.04
N LEU A 51 5.91 6.26 1.12
CA LEU A 51 6.18 7.60 1.65
C LEU A 51 6.94 8.55 0.69
N PRO A 52 8.05 8.16 0.05
CA PRO A 52 8.74 9.04 -0.91
C PRO A 52 7.89 9.28 -2.17
N ILE A 53 7.13 8.28 -2.62
CA ILE A 53 6.24 8.40 -3.79
C ILE A 53 5.11 9.38 -3.48
N ALA A 54 4.50 9.27 -2.30
CA ALA A 54 3.47 10.17 -1.83
C ALA A 54 3.99 11.61 -1.70
N ALA A 55 5.19 11.79 -1.13
CA ALA A 55 5.82 13.11 -1.01
C ALA A 55 6.04 13.76 -2.39
N LEU A 56 6.62 13.03 -3.35
CA LEU A 56 6.80 13.51 -4.71
C LEU A 56 5.46 13.82 -5.40
N SER A 57 4.47 12.93 -5.24
CA SER A 57 3.14 13.12 -5.80
C SER A 57 2.46 14.39 -5.28
N ILE A 58 2.51 14.64 -3.96
CA ILE A 58 1.97 15.85 -3.34
C ILE A 58 2.69 17.09 -3.90
N VAL A 59 4.02 17.08 -3.99
CA VAL A 59 4.78 18.23 -4.51
C VAL A 59 4.38 18.54 -5.95
N LEU A 60 4.32 17.53 -6.82
CA LEU A 60 3.96 17.70 -8.23
C LEU A 60 2.51 18.19 -8.40
N HIS A 61 1.55 17.57 -7.70
CA HIS A 61 0.14 17.96 -7.79
C HIS A 61 -0.13 19.33 -7.17
N ALA A 62 0.55 19.67 -6.08
CA ALA A 62 0.43 20.98 -5.44
C ALA A 62 0.94 22.09 -6.37
N ARG A 63 2.06 21.87 -7.06
CA ARG A 63 2.58 22.83 -8.05
C ARG A 63 1.64 23.05 -9.23
N ASN A 64 0.85 22.03 -9.60
CA ASN A 64 -0.13 22.11 -10.67
C ASN A 64 -1.51 22.62 -10.23
N GLY A 65 -1.67 23.02 -8.95
CA GLY A 65 -2.96 23.53 -8.44
C GLY A 65 -4.06 22.46 -8.32
N LEU A 66 -3.70 21.17 -8.42
CA LEU A 66 -4.64 20.05 -8.40
C LEU A 66 -4.96 19.57 -6.97
N VAL A 67 -4.41 20.24 -5.95
CA VAL A 67 -4.60 19.86 -4.54
C VAL A 67 -5.66 20.75 -3.89
N SER A 68 -6.77 20.13 -3.50
CA SER A 68 -7.77 20.76 -2.63
C SER A 68 -7.31 20.70 -1.17
N TRP A 69 -6.69 21.77 -0.69
CA TRP A 69 -6.19 21.87 0.69
C TRP A 69 -7.29 21.74 1.75
N LYS A 70 -8.52 22.16 1.43
CA LYS A 70 -9.68 21.98 2.33
C LYS A 70 -10.04 20.50 2.50
N ALA A 71 -10.13 19.76 1.40
CA ALA A 71 -10.40 18.32 1.45
C ALA A 71 -9.24 17.58 2.12
N ALA A 72 -7.99 17.97 1.83
CA ALA A 72 -6.80 17.40 2.46
C ALA A 72 -6.84 17.54 3.99
N GLY A 73 -7.21 18.72 4.52
CA GLY A 73 -7.34 18.92 5.96
C GLY A 73 -8.36 17.99 6.61
N ILE A 74 -9.54 17.81 5.99
CA ILE A 74 -10.57 16.89 6.48
C ILE A 74 -10.07 15.44 6.44
N CYS A 75 -9.44 15.03 5.34
CA CYS A 75 -8.88 13.69 5.20
C CYS A 75 -7.78 13.41 6.23
N ILE A 76 -6.92 14.40 6.55
CA ILE A 76 -5.87 14.26 7.57
C ILE A 76 -6.51 14.12 8.96
N LEU A 77 -7.50 14.96 9.29
CA LEU A 77 -8.17 14.93 10.60
C LEU A 77 -8.95 13.63 10.82
N ALA A 78 -9.59 13.09 9.79
CA ALA A 78 -10.26 11.79 9.88
C ALA A 78 -9.26 10.61 9.83
N GLY A 79 -8.19 10.76 9.04
CA GLY A 79 -7.20 9.72 8.80
C GLY A 79 -6.28 9.46 9.98
N LEU A 80 -5.82 10.50 10.69
CA LEU A 80 -4.93 10.35 11.85
C LEU A 80 -5.49 9.40 12.93
N PRO A 81 -6.70 9.62 13.47
CA PRO A 81 -7.27 8.74 14.49
C PRO A 81 -7.57 7.35 13.94
N ALA A 82 -8.01 7.25 12.69
CA ALA A 82 -8.27 5.97 12.05
C ALA A 82 -6.99 5.13 11.89
N VAL A 83 -5.88 5.74 11.50
CA VAL A 83 -4.58 5.06 11.38
C VAL A 83 -4.07 4.62 12.75
N LEU A 84 -4.14 5.47 13.78
CA LEU A 84 -3.72 5.10 15.13
C LEU A 84 -4.52 3.92 15.69
N LEU A 85 -5.84 3.94 15.52
CA LEU A 85 -6.71 2.83 15.90
C LEU A 85 -6.41 1.57 15.08
N GLY A 86 -6.19 1.71 13.77
CA GLY A 86 -5.87 0.61 12.88
C GLY A 86 -4.55 -0.08 13.21
N VAL A 87 -3.51 0.69 13.54
CA VAL A 87 -2.20 0.17 13.98
C VAL A 87 -2.33 -0.55 15.32
N TRP A 88 -3.07 0.04 16.27
CA TRP A 88 -3.27 -0.57 17.59
C TRP A 88 -4.06 -1.89 17.50
N LEU A 89 -5.18 -1.90 16.78
CA LEU A 89 -5.96 -3.12 16.53
C LEU A 89 -5.17 -4.16 15.72
N GLY A 90 -4.38 -3.70 14.74
CA GLY A 90 -3.53 -4.56 13.92
C GLY A 90 -2.46 -5.28 14.74
N GLY A 91 -1.86 -4.60 15.73
CA GLY A 91 -0.91 -5.20 16.67
C GLY A 91 -1.55 -6.25 17.58
N LEU A 92 -2.83 -6.08 17.94
CA LEU A 92 -3.58 -7.02 18.79
C LEU A 92 -4.10 -8.24 18.01
N ALA A 93 -4.42 -8.08 16.73
CA ALA A 93 -5.01 -9.12 15.89
C ALA A 93 -4.07 -10.31 15.62
N GLY A 94 -2.75 -10.09 15.71
CA GLY A 94 -1.74 -11.08 15.37
C GLY A 94 -1.64 -11.38 13.87
N ASP A 95 -0.47 -11.84 13.42
CA ASP A 95 -0.19 -12.05 11.99
C ASP A 95 -1.09 -13.09 11.32
N GLY A 96 -1.55 -14.10 12.06
CA GLY A 96 -2.40 -15.17 11.54
C GLY A 96 -3.79 -14.68 11.14
N LEU A 97 -4.43 -13.83 11.96
CA LEU A 97 -5.74 -13.26 11.64
C LEU A 97 -5.60 -12.21 10.53
N LEU A 98 -4.61 -11.33 10.65
CA LEU A 98 -4.35 -10.26 9.68
C LEU A 98 -4.08 -10.83 8.28
N SER A 99 -3.41 -11.98 8.22
CA SER A 99 -3.21 -12.76 6.99
C SER A 99 -4.50 -13.18 6.31
N LYS A 100 -5.38 -13.84 7.07
CA LYS A 100 -6.62 -14.39 6.53
C LYS A 100 -7.54 -13.27 6.04
N LEU A 101 -7.61 -12.18 6.81
CA LEU A 101 -8.38 -10.99 6.44
C LEU A 101 -7.85 -10.36 5.15
N PHE A 102 -6.53 -10.19 5.03
CA PHE A 102 -5.93 -9.62 3.82
C PHE A 102 -6.09 -10.53 2.60
N ALA A 103 -5.90 -11.84 2.75
CA ALA A 103 -6.13 -12.80 1.68
C ALA A 103 -7.59 -12.79 1.20
N GLY A 104 -8.55 -12.73 2.13
CA GLY A 104 -9.97 -12.58 1.81
C GLY A 104 -10.27 -11.28 1.07
N LEU A 105 -9.71 -10.15 1.52
CA LEU A 105 -9.83 -8.86 0.84
C LEU A 105 -9.30 -8.92 -0.60
N LEU A 106 -8.09 -9.48 -0.80
CA LEU A 106 -7.51 -9.63 -2.13
C LEU A 106 -8.34 -10.53 -3.05
N LEU A 107 -8.92 -11.62 -2.52
CA LEU A 107 -9.84 -12.46 -3.29
C LEU A 107 -11.08 -11.68 -3.71
N ILE A 108 -11.69 -10.92 -2.80
CA ILE A 108 -12.87 -10.11 -3.10
C ILE A 108 -12.54 -9.07 -4.17
N ILE A 109 -11.42 -8.33 -4.02
CA ILE A 109 -10.99 -7.34 -5.00
C ILE A 109 -10.71 -8.00 -6.35
N GLY A 110 -9.97 -9.11 -6.36
CA GLY A 110 -9.63 -9.83 -7.59
C GLY A 110 -10.86 -10.37 -8.32
N VAL A 111 -11.85 -10.90 -7.59
CA VAL A 111 -13.15 -11.29 -8.16
C VAL A 111 -13.88 -10.07 -8.69
N ARG A 112 -13.99 -8.97 -7.91
CA ARG A 112 -14.66 -7.76 -8.37
C ARG A 112 -14.03 -7.19 -9.65
N GLU A 113 -12.72 -7.09 -9.72
CA GLU A 113 -12.02 -6.59 -10.92
C GLU A 113 -12.16 -7.53 -12.13
N LEU A 114 -12.28 -8.84 -11.92
CA LEU A 114 -12.50 -9.77 -13.03
C LEU A 114 -13.90 -9.64 -13.64
N PHE A 115 -14.90 -9.25 -12.82
CA PHE A 115 -16.30 -9.13 -13.24
C PHE A 115 -16.77 -7.70 -13.50
N GLN A 116 -16.05 -6.68 -13.00
CA GLN A 116 -16.25 -5.29 -13.38
C GLN A 116 -15.48 -5.02 -14.67
N LYS A 117 -16.22 -4.96 -15.78
CA LYS A 117 -15.72 -4.51 -17.08
C LYS A 117 -15.40 -3.02 -17.08
#